data_AF-A0A422QDG5-F1
#
_entry.id   AF-A0A422QDG5-F1
#
_cell.length_a   1.000
_cell.length_b   1.000
_cell.length_c   1.000
_cell.angle_alpha   90.00
_cell.angle_beta   90.00
_cell.angle_gamma   90.00
#
_symmetry.space_group_name_H-M   'P 1'
#
loop_
_entity.id
_entity.type
_entity.pdbx_description
1 polymer ?
#
loop_
_entity_poly.entity_id
_entity_poly.type
_entity_poly.pdbx_seq_one_letter_code
_entity_poly.pdbx_strand_id
1 'polypeptide(L)'
;MTTSKLTEQTTLPLLPLRDVVVFPHMVIPLFVGRPKSIKALEAAMEQGKSIMLAAQKAAAKDEPSAADIYEIGCVANILQMLKLPDGTVKVLVEGSQRARIDNITDGATHFVADLTPLNSEIGDDSEVEAMRRAIVQQFDQYVKLNKKIPPEILASLAGIDDAGRLADTVAAHLPLKLEQKQVILEIFNVAKRLEHLLGQLEGELDILQVEKRIRGRVKRQMEKSQREYYLNEQVKAIQKELGEGEEGADIEELEKKVIAAKMPKEAMDKAQAEIRKLKLMSPMSAEATVVRNYIDTLVSLPWKKKSKVTIDLQNAEAVLEQDHYGLDKIKERILEYLAVQQRVDKLKAPILCFVGPPGVGKTSLGQSIARATNRKFVRMALGGV
;
A
#
# COMPACT_ATOMS: atom_id res chain seq x y z
N MET A 1 -33.72 -2.57 42.08
CA MET A 1 -32.78 -3.26 42.98
C MET A 1 -31.79 -2.23 43.46
N THR A 2 -31.79 -1.93 44.75
CA THR A 2 -30.98 -0.88 45.37
C THR A 2 -29.50 -1.28 45.32
N THR A 3 -28.76 -0.67 44.41
CA THR A 3 -27.30 -0.74 44.37
C THR A 3 -26.78 -0.14 45.68
N SER A 4 -26.12 -0.96 46.51
CA SER A 4 -25.47 -0.52 47.74
C SER A 4 -24.31 0.42 47.38
N LYS A 5 -24.60 1.73 47.35
CA LYS A 5 -23.60 2.76 47.11
C LYS A 5 -22.68 2.83 48.34
N LEU A 6 -21.41 2.44 48.19
CA LEU A 6 -20.44 2.51 49.30
C LEU A 6 -20.21 3.98 49.62
N THR A 7 -20.33 4.33 50.89
CA THR A 7 -20.21 5.70 51.41
C THR A 7 -18.99 5.87 52.31
N GLU A 8 -18.43 4.77 52.83
CA GLU A 8 -17.26 4.75 53.71
C GLU A 8 -16.16 3.86 53.12
N GLN A 9 -14.96 3.94 53.70
CA GLN A 9 -13.87 3.03 53.35
C GLN A 9 -14.30 1.58 53.59
N THR A 10 -14.00 0.71 52.63
CA THR A 10 -14.39 -0.70 52.71
C THR A 10 -13.33 -1.56 52.04
N THR A 11 -13.12 -2.74 52.61
CA THR A 11 -12.20 -3.74 52.09
C THR A 11 -12.97 -4.71 51.20
N LEU A 12 -12.56 -4.87 49.93
CA LEU A 12 -13.19 -5.79 48.98
C LEU A 12 -12.15 -6.69 48.28
N PRO A 13 -12.53 -7.89 47.82
CA PRO A 13 -11.72 -8.69 46.92
C PRO A 13 -11.38 -7.92 45.64
N LEU A 14 -10.13 -8.00 45.19
CA LEU A 14 -9.63 -7.33 44.00
C LEU A 14 -9.45 -8.32 42.85
N LEU A 15 -10.02 -7.98 41.69
CA LEU A 15 -9.86 -8.72 40.44
C LEU A 15 -9.07 -7.86 39.43
N PRO A 16 -7.79 -8.18 39.18
CA PRO A 16 -7.00 -7.53 38.14
C PRO A 16 -7.50 -7.93 36.75
N LEU A 17 -7.88 -6.94 35.93
CA LEU A 17 -8.34 -7.12 34.56
C LEU A 17 -7.20 -6.93 33.57
N ARG A 18 -7.17 -7.74 32.51
CA ARG A 18 -6.27 -7.55 31.36
C ARG A 18 -7.03 -6.85 30.25
N ASP A 19 -6.42 -5.86 29.63
CA ASP A 19 -6.92 -5.17 28.42
C ASP A 19 -8.34 -4.57 28.51
N VAL A 20 -8.91 -4.46 29.71
CA VAL A 20 -10.27 -3.94 29.93
C VAL A 20 -10.29 -3.02 31.14
N VAL A 21 -10.96 -1.88 30.94
CA VAL A 21 -11.36 -0.93 31.99
C VAL A 21 -12.88 -0.98 32.08
N VAL A 22 -13.42 -1.18 33.28
CA VAL A 22 -14.86 -1.22 33.52
C VAL A 22 -15.31 0.15 34.05
N PHE A 23 -16.34 0.72 33.43
CA PHE A 23 -16.94 1.98 33.86
C PHE A 23 -18.20 1.73 34.72
N PRO A 24 -18.61 2.70 35.55
CA PRO A 24 -19.91 2.66 36.22
C PRO A 24 -21.06 2.41 35.23
N HIS A 25 -22.04 1.62 35.64
CA HIS A 25 -23.21 1.17 34.85
C HIS A 25 -22.89 0.30 33.63
N MET A 26 -21.63 -0.02 33.37
CA MET A 26 -21.23 -0.91 32.29
C MET A 26 -21.47 -2.37 32.71
N VAL A 27 -22.17 -3.12 31.87
CA VAL A 27 -22.36 -4.56 32.03
C VAL A 27 -21.46 -5.30 31.04
N ILE A 28 -20.57 -6.14 31.53
CA ILE A 28 -19.62 -6.89 30.68
C ILE A 28 -19.41 -8.32 31.19
N PRO A 29 -19.41 -9.33 30.31
CA PRO A 29 -18.98 -10.67 30.67
C PRO A 29 -17.45 -10.75 30.75
N LEU A 30 -16.94 -11.27 31.85
CA LEU A 30 -15.52 -11.56 32.06
C LEU A 30 -15.28 -13.07 32.11
N PHE A 31 -14.16 -13.50 31.54
CA PHE A 31 -13.71 -14.89 31.57
C PHE A 31 -12.49 -14.97 32.47
N VAL A 32 -12.60 -15.74 33.56
CA VAL A 32 -11.59 -15.81 34.61
C VAL A 32 -11.08 -17.24 34.71
N GLY A 33 -9.78 -17.43 34.44
CA GLY A 33 -9.11 -18.73 34.51
C GLY A 33 -8.04 -18.85 35.60
N ARG A 34 -7.57 -17.72 36.17
CA ARG A 34 -6.51 -17.73 37.18
C ARG A 34 -7.03 -18.23 38.54
N PRO A 35 -6.37 -19.18 39.21
CA PRO A 35 -6.83 -19.70 40.50
C PRO A 35 -7.06 -18.62 41.58
N LYS A 36 -6.14 -17.66 41.73
CA LYS A 36 -6.29 -16.53 42.67
C LYS A 36 -7.52 -15.67 42.35
N SER A 37 -7.79 -15.43 41.07
CA SER A 37 -8.93 -14.63 40.61
C SER A 37 -10.27 -15.35 40.80
N ILE A 38 -10.31 -16.67 40.60
CA ILE A 38 -11.50 -17.49 40.87
C ILE A 38 -11.83 -17.46 42.37
N LYS A 39 -10.81 -17.59 43.24
CA LYS A 39 -11.00 -17.48 44.69
C LYS A 39 -11.48 -16.09 45.12
N ALA A 40 -11.00 -15.02 44.49
CA ALA A 40 -11.48 -13.66 44.73
C ALA A 40 -12.98 -13.52 44.42
N LEU A 41 -13.42 -14.12 43.30
CA LEU A 41 -14.82 -14.13 42.89
C LEU A 41 -15.71 -14.95 43.85
N GLU A 42 -15.23 -16.11 44.30
CA GLU A 42 -15.94 -16.94 45.29
C GLU A 42 -16.10 -16.18 46.63
N ALA A 43 -15.03 -15.55 47.11
CA ALA A 43 -15.06 -14.72 48.32
C ALA A 43 -16.03 -13.52 48.18
N ALA A 44 -16.02 -12.84 47.02
CA ALA A 44 -16.94 -11.74 46.75
C ALA A 44 -18.41 -12.17 46.74
N MET A 45 -18.71 -13.38 46.23
CA MET A 45 -20.07 -13.93 46.26
C MET A 45 -20.58 -14.21 47.67
N GLU A 46 -19.71 -14.62 48.59
CA GLU A 46 -20.04 -14.84 50.00
C GLU A 46 -20.22 -13.53 50.79
N GLN A 47 -19.46 -12.48 50.44
CA GLN A 47 -19.39 -11.21 51.19
C GLN A 47 -20.33 -10.09 50.67
N GLY A 48 -21.32 -10.41 49.82
CA GLY A 48 -22.30 -9.42 49.35
C GLY A 48 -22.23 -9.06 47.87
N LYS A 49 -21.61 -9.92 47.05
CA LYS A 49 -21.57 -9.84 45.57
C LYS A 49 -20.87 -8.60 45.01
N SER A 50 -20.13 -7.86 45.83
CA SER A 50 -19.37 -6.69 45.41
C SER A 50 -17.90 -7.07 45.22
N ILE A 51 -17.29 -6.58 44.15
CA ILE A 51 -15.88 -6.85 43.83
C ILE A 51 -15.22 -5.60 43.28
N MET A 52 -13.94 -5.41 43.58
CA MET A 52 -13.15 -4.34 42.98
C MET A 52 -12.53 -4.80 41.67
N LEU A 53 -12.79 -4.05 40.60
CA LEU A 53 -12.20 -4.26 39.29
C LEU A 53 -11.17 -3.17 39.02
N ALA A 54 -9.93 -3.56 38.73
CA ALA A 54 -8.87 -2.64 38.36
C ALA A 54 -8.08 -3.17 37.17
N ALA A 55 -7.73 -2.28 36.25
CA ALA A 55 -6.90 -2.63 35.11
C ALA A 55 -5.44 -2.87 35.54
N GLN A 56 -4.74 -3.76 34.83
CA GLN A 56 -3.29 -3.89 34.92
C GLN A 56 -2.60 -2.89 34.00
N LYS A 57 -1.48 -2.32 34.46
CA LYS A 57 -0.60 -1.45 33.67
C LYS A 57 0.06 -2.21 32.52
N ALA A 58 0.42 -3.47 32.75
CA ALA A 58 1.04 -4.35 31.76
C ALA A 58 0.22 -5.63 31.57
N ALA A 59 -0.51 -5.73 30.46
CA ALA A 59 -1.37 -6.88 30.17
C ALA A 59 -0.63 -8.21 29.95
N ALA A 60 0.65 -8.14 29.56
CA ALA A 60 1.48 -9.32 29.29
C ALA A 60 1.91 -10.09 30.55
N LYS A 61 1.76 -9.51 31.75
CA LYS A 61 2.21 -10.15 32.99
C LYS A 61 1.13 -11.08 33.53
N ASP A 62 1.43 -12.38 33.55
CA ASP A 62 0.48 -13.39 34.01
C ASP A 62 0.24 -13.38 35.53
N GLU A 63 1.17 -12.88 36.32
CA GLU A 63 1.03 -12.69 37.76
C GLU A 63 1.35 -11.23 38.11
N PRO A 64 0.35 -10.33 38.13
CA PRO A 64 0.58 -8.94 38.47
C PRO A 64 0.92 -8.81 39.94
N SER A 65 1.90 -7.96 40.25
CA SER A 65 2.12 -7.48 41.61
C SER A 65 1.21 -6.29 41.90
N ALA A 66 1.09 -5.90 43.17
CA ALA A 66 0.31 -4.72 43.56
C ALA A 66 0.70 -3.45 42.79
N ALA A 67 2.00 -3.26 42.48
CA ALA A 67 2.49 -2.09 41.76
C ALA A 67 2.08 -2.05 40.27
N ASP A 68 1.72 -3.21 39.70
CA ASP A 68 1.32 -3.37 38.30
C ASP A 68 -0.17 -3.06 38.09
N ILE A 69 -0.91 -2.69 39.13
CA ILE A 69 -2.34 -2.40 39.08
C ILE A 69 -2.55 -0.89 39.14
N TYR A 70 -3.53 -0.37 38.41
CA TYR A 70 -3.91 1.04 38.50
C TYR A 70 -4.59 1.36 39.84
N GLU A 71 -4.33 2.55 40.37
CA GLU A 71 -4.85 3.01 41.66
C GLU A 71 -6.35 3.33 41.63
N ILE A 72 -6.89 3.65 40.45
CA ILE A 72 -8.31 3.94 40.27
C ILE A 72 -8.95 2.79 39.50
N GLY A 73 -10.04 2.26 40.04
CA GLY A 73 -10.84 1.24 39.38
C GLY A 73 -12.33 1.45 39.61
N CYS A 74 -13.11 0.41 39.35
CA CYS A 74 -14.55 0.41 39.51
C CYS A 74 -14.99 -0.73 40.43
N VAL A 75 -15.75 -0.38 41.46
CA VAL A 75 -16.50 -1.37 42.24
C VAL A 75 -17.63 -1.87 41.36
N ALA A 76 -17.75 -3.19 41.24
CA ALA A 76 -18.77 -3.83 40.43
C ALA A 76 -19.56 -4.86 41.24
N ASN A 77 -20.82 -5.06 40.84
CA ASN A 77 -21.66 -6.11 41.38
C ASN A 77 -21.62 -7.32 40.46
N ILE A 78 -21.53 -8.51 41.05
CA ILE A 78 -21.61 -9.78 40.34
C ILE A 78 -23.10 -10.11 40.11
N LEU A 79 -23.52 -10.04 38.84
CA LEU A 79 -24.90 -10.36 38.45
C LEU A 79 -25.09 -11.87 38.31
N GLN A 80 -24.13 -12.54 37.67
CA GLN A 80 -24.22 -13.97 37.37
C GLN A 80 -22.81 -14.59 37.33
N MET A 81 -22.69 -15.83 37.80
CA MET A 81 -21.46 -16.61 37.72
C MET A 81 -21.78 -18.01 37.20
N LEU A 82 -21.02 -18.48 36.20
CA LEU A 82 -21.15 -19.80 35.61
C LEU A 82 -19.76 -20.45 35.49
N LYS A 83 -19.59 -21.61 36.12
CA LYS A 83 -18.38 -22.43 35.94
C LYS A 83 -18.51 -23.21 34.64
N LEU A 84 -17.53 -23.08 33.75
CA LEU A 84 -17.48 -23.77 32.47
C LEU A 84 -16.78 -25.13 32.63
N PRO A 85 -17.05 -26.11 31.72
CA PRO A 85 -16.46 -27.45 31.81
C PRO A 85 -14.93 -27.48 31.68
N ASP A 86 -14.34 -26.43 31.09
CA ASP A 86 -12.89 -26.25 30.93
C ASP A 86 -12.18 -25.77 32.20
N GLY A 87 -12.94 -25.57 33.29
CA GLY A 87 -12.43 -25.07 34.57
C GLY A 87 -12.36 -23.54 34.66
N THR A 88 -12.69 -22.80 33.60
CA THR A 88 -12.79 -21.35 33.65
C THR A 88 -14.14 -20.90 34.22
N VAL A 89 -14.21 -19.67 34.74
CA VAL A 89 -15.44 -19.08 35.26
C VAL A 89 -15.84 -17.92 34.39
N LYS A 90 -17.04 -18.00 33.81
CA LYS A 90 -17.69 -16.88 33.14
C LYS A 90 -18.52 -16.10 34.16
N VAL A 91 -18.21 -14.83 34.35
CA VAL A 91 -18.91 -13.96 35.29
C VAL A 91 -19.47 -12.74 34.55
N LEU A 92 -20.72 -12.38 34.83
CA LEU A 92 -21.33 -11.14 34.36
C LEU A 92 -21.28 -10.12 35.48
N VAL A 93 -20.63 -8.99 35.25
CA VAL A 93 -20.47 -7.92 36.23
C VAL A 93 -21.10 -6.62 35.74
N GLU A 94 -21.62 -5.83 36.67
CA GLU A 94 -22.11 -4.47 36.45
C GLU A 94 -21.28 -3.48 37.26
N GLY A 95 -20.63 -2.52 36.61
CA GLY A 95 -19.94 -1.43 37.31
C GLY A 95 -20.93 -0.61 38.14
N SER A 96 -20.59 -0.31 39.38
CA SER A 96 -21.42 0.47 40.31
C SER A 96 -20.90 1.90 40.42
N GLN A 97 -19.65 2.07 40.86
CA GLN A 97 -19.04 3.37 41.06
C GLN A 97 -17.51 3.31 41.01
N ARG A 98 -16.87 4.47 40.88
CA ARG A 98 -15.41 4.61 40.94
C ARG A 98 -14.92 4.48 42.38
N ALA A 99 -13.75 3.89 42.56
CA ALA A 99 -13.07 3.85 43.85
C ALA A 99 -11.57 3.98 43.67
N ARG A 100 -10.92 4.64 44.64
CA ARG A 100 -9.47 4.64 44.80
C ARG A 100 -9.07 3.42 45.61
N ILE A 101 -8.00 2.77 45.19
CA ILE A 101 -7.32 1.71 45.92
C ILE A 101 -6.24 2.38 46.77
N ASP A 102 -6.43 2.36 48.09
CA ASP A 102 -5.47 2.96 49.03
C ASP A 102 -4.35 1.98 49.39
N ASN A 103 -4.69 0.69 49.48
CA ASN A 103 -3.74 -0.37 49.75
C ASN A 103 -4.16 -1.69 49.09
N ILE A 104 -3.19 -2.50 48.65
CA ILE A 104 -3.40 -3.82 48.08
C ILE A 104 -2.65 -4.84 48.94
N THR A 105 -3.40 -5.75 49.55
CA THR A 105 -2.86 -6.88 50.29
C THR A 105 -2.88 -8.13 49.40
N ASP A 106 -1.71 -8.70 49.11
CA ASP A 106 -1.61 -10.03 48.48
C ASP A 106 -1.83 -11.11 49.54
N GLY A 107 -3.09 -11.50 49.72
CA GLY A 107 -3.45 -12.60 50.60
C GLY A 107 -2.99 -13.95 50.04
N ALA A 108 -2.98 -14.97 50.90
CA ALA A 108 -2.60 -16.33 50.50
C ALA A 108 -3.48 -16.92 49.39
N THR A 109 -4.74 -16.47 49.27
CA THR A 109 -5.72 -17.00 48.33
C THR A 109 -6.08 -16.06 47.19
N HIS A 110 -6.13 -14.74 47.45
CA HIS A 110 -6.52 -13.71 46.49
C HIS A 110 -6.05 -12.33 46.95
N PHE A 111 -6.08 -11.36 46.03
CA PHE A 111 -5.84 -9.96 46.37
C PHE A 111 -7.05 -9.34 47.06
N VAL A 112 -6.77 -8.53 48.08
CA VAL A 112 -7.75 -7.76 48.81
C VAL A 112 -7.31 -6.30 48.77
N ALA A 113 -8.24 -5.39 48.53
CA ALA A 113 -7.96 -3.97 48.41
C ALA A 113 -8.79 -3.16 49.41
N ASP A 114 -8.14 -2.20 50.06
CA ASP A 114 -8.79 -1.16 50.85
C ASP A 114 -9.17 0.00 49.93
N LEU A 115 -10.46 0.36 49.93
CA LEU A 115 -11.03 1.23 48.92
C LEU A 115 -11.67 2.46 49.54
N THR A 116 -11.44 3.61 48.92
CA THR A 116 -12.20 4.84 49.17
C THR A 116 -13.12 5.12 47.96
N PRO A 117 -14.45 5.15 48.14
CA PRO A 117 -15.38 5.46 47.05
C PRO A 117 -15.19 6.90 46.59
N LEU A 118 -15.20 7.11 45.26
CA LEU A 118 -15.03 8.43 44.66
C LEU A 118 -16.34 8.91 44.07
N ASN A 119 -16.82 10.04 44.59
CA ASN A 119 -17.99 10.72 44.04
C ASN A 119 -17.57 11.62 42.87
N SER A 120 -18.42 11.68 41.84
CA SER A 120 -18.24 12.62 40.74
C SER A 120 -18.48 14.04 41.23
N GLU A 121 -17.59 14.96 40.85
CA GLU A 121 -17.80 16.40 41.05
C GLU A 121 -18.54 16.96 39.84
N ILE A 122 -19.73 17.51 40.08
CA ILE A 122 -20.53 18.16 39.04
C ILE A 122 -19.95 19.56 38.83
N GLY A 123 -19.61 19.89 37.59
CA GLY A 123 -19.14 21.22 37.19
C GLY A 123 -20.28 22.24 37.07
N ASP A 124 -20.06 23.32 36.32
CA ASP A 124 -21.13 24.27 35.96
C ASP A 124 -22.20 23.55 35.10
N ASP A 125 -23.45 23.63 35.55
CA ASP A 125 -24.59 22.90 34.98
C ASP A 125 -24.88 23.32 33.52
N SER A 126 -24.59 24.57 33.16
CA SER A 126 -24.88 25.09 31.82
C SER A 126 -23.90 24.57 30.76
N GLU A 127 -22.60 24.56 31.06
CA GLU A 127 -21.56 24.05 30.17
C GLU A 127 -21.66 22.53 30.03
N VAL A 128 -21.94 21.83 31.14
CA VAL A 128 -22.13 20.37 31.17
C VAL A 128 -23.28 19.95 30.26
N GLU A 129 -24.42 20.64 30.30
CA GLU A 129 -25.56 20.33 29.42
C GLU A 129 -25.25 20.60 27.94
N ALA A 130 -24.50 21.66 27.62
CA ALA A 130 -24.06 21.94 26.25
C ALA A 130 -23.15 20.81 25.72
N MET A 131 -22.16 20.39 26.51
CA MET A 131 -21.27 19.28 26.16
C MET A 131 -22.01 17.96 26.06
N ARG A 132 -22.99 17.71 26.94
CA ARG A 132 -23.85 16.51 26.90
C ARG A 132 -24.55 16.40 25.55
N ARG A 133 -25.19 17.47 25.08
CA ARG A 133 -25.85 17.52 23.76
C ARG A 133 -24.87 17.31 22.61
N ALA A 134 -23.69 17.92 22.68
CA ALA A 134 -22.64 17.76 21.68
C ALA A 134 -22.18 16.30 21.57
N ILE A 135 -21.93 15.63 22.71
CA ILE A 135 -21.55 14.20 22.72
C ILE A 135 -22.65 13.32 22.13
N VAL A 136 -23.93 13.52 22.50
CA VAL A 136 -25.03 12.74 21.92
C VAL A 136 -25.09 12.91 20.40
N GLN A 137 -24.94 14.14 19.91
CA GLN A 137 -24.96 14.45 18.47
C GLN A 137 -23.76 13.82 17.74
N GLN A 138 -22.56 13.94 18.27
CA GLN A 138 -21.37 13.34 17.68
C GLN A 138 -21.41 11.81 17.74
N PHE A 139 -21.93 11.24 18.84
CA PHE A 139 -22.03 9.80 18.99
C PHE A 139 -23.07 9.20 18.03
N ASP A 140 -24.17 9.92 17.74
CA ASP A 140 -25.11 9.56 16.66
C ASP A 140 -24.40 9.49 15.29
N GLN A 141 -23.56 10.47 14.97
CA GLN A 141 -22.75 10.42 13.74
C GLN A 141 -21.79 9.23 13.73
N TYR A 142 -21.19 8.94 14.88
CA TYR A 142 -20.25 7.84 15.05
C TYR A 142 -20.93 6.48 14.82
N VAL A 143 -22.10 6.24 15.41
CA VAL A 143 -22.88 5.01 15.20
C VAL A 143 -23.34 4.87 13.74
N LYS A 144 -23.71 5.97 13.07
CA LYS A 144 -24.08 5.95 11.63
C LYS A 144 -22.91 5.54 10.73
N LEU A 145 -21.68 5.89 11.09
CA LEU A 145 -20.47 5.51 10.36
C LEU A 145 -19.97 4.11 10.76
N ASN A 146 -20.09 3.74 12.03
CA ASN A 146 -19.65 2.47 12.59
C ASN A 146 -20.81 1.47 12.75
N LYS A 147 -21.04 0.67 11.70
CA LYS A 147 -22.07 -0.37 11.66
C LYS A 147 -21.92 -1.51 12.69
N LYS A 148 -20.84 -1.55 13.47
CA LYS A 148 -20.65 -2.57 14.52
C LYS A 148 -21.50 -2.31 15.77
N ILE A 149 -21.95 -1.06 15.96
CA ILE A 149 -22.71 -0.66 17.14
C ILE A 149 -24.20 -0.70 16.80
N PRO A 150 -25.02 -1.45 17.56
CA PRO A 150 -26.47 -1.45 17.36
C PRO A 150 -27.07 -0.05 17.55
N PRO A 151 -27.95 0.40 16.65
CA PRO A 151 -28.59 1.72 16.76
C PRO A 151 -29.50 1.85 18.00
N GLU A 152 -29.92 0.73 18.60
CA GLU A 152 -30.69 0.69 19.84
C GLU A 152 -29.97 1.39 21.02
N ILE A 153 -28.64 1.45 20.98
CA ILE A 153 -27.82 2.12 22.00
C ILE A 153 -28.02 3.65 21.95
N LEU A 154 -28.36 4.21 20.80
CA LEU A 154 -28.66 5.65 20.71
C LEU A 154 -29.95 6.01 21.47
N ALA A 155 -30.95 5.13 21.43
CA ALA A 155 -32.21 5.35 22.13
C ALA A 155 -32.01 5.29 23.65
N SER A 156 -31.15 4.40 24.14
CA SER A 156 -30.83 4.34 25.57
C SER A 156 -30.02 5.53 26.05
N LEU A 157 -29.08 6.03 25.24
CA LEU A 157 -28.27 7.23 25.55
C LEU A 157 -29.12 8.51 25.60
N ALA A 158 -30.11 8.64 24.72
CA ALA A 158 -30.98 9.81 24.67
C ALA A 158 -31.83 10.00 25.95
N GLY A 159 -32.10 8.91 26.67
CA GLY A 159 -32.83 8.92 27.94
C GLY A 159 -31.96 9.10 29.19
N ILE A 160 -30.65 9.34 29.04
CA ILE A 160 -29.75 9.57 30.18
C ILE A 160 -29.62 11.08 30.43
N ASP A 161 -30.21 11.53 31.54
CA ASP A 161 -30.12 12.92 32.01
C ASP A 161 -28.78 13.21 32.73
N ASP A 162 -28.25 12.21 33.46
CA ASP A 162 -26.99 12.36 34.18
C ASP A 162 -25.78 12.37 33.23
N ALA A 163 -25.09 13.50 33.15
CA ALA A 163 -23.97 13.68 32.23
C ALA A 163 -22.77 12.78 32.59
N GLY A 164 -22.57 12.48 33.88
CA GLY A 164 -21.53 11.57 34.34
C GLY A 164 -21.72 10.15 33.79
N ARG A 165 -22.95 9.64 33.89
CA ARG A 165 -23.37 8.34 33.36
C ARG A 165 -23.35 8.31 31.84
N LEU A 166 -23.71 9.41 31.17
CA LEU A 166 -23.61 9.51 29.72
C LEU A 166 -22.15 9.33 29.27
N ALA A 167 -21.22 10.05 29.89
CA ALA A 167 -19.79 9.95 29.58
C ALA A 167 -19.27 8.52 29.74
N ASP A 168 -19.65 7.85 30.82
CA ASP A 168 -19.23 6.48 31.12
C ASP A 168 -19.79 5.47 30.11
N THR A 169 -21.06 5.65 29.73
CA THR A 169 -21.73 4.80 28.74
C THR A 169 -21.11 4.97 27.35
N VAL A 170 -20.81 6.20 26.93
CA VAL A 170 -20.16 6.48 25.64
C VAL A 170 -18.74 5.93 25.63
N ALA A 171 -17.95 6.17 26.69
CA ALA A 171 -16.57 5.66 26.80
C ALA A 171 -16.49 4.12 26.75
N ALA A 172 -17.50 3.42 27.28
CA ALA A 172 -17.58 1.96 27.20
C ALA A 172 -17.70 1.45 25.75
N HIS A 173 -18.41 2.17 24.88
CA HIS A 173 -18.66 1.78 23.49
C HIS A 173 -17.61 2.27 22.49
N LEU A 174 -16.71 3.15 22.91
CA LEU A 174 -15.60 3.60 22.06
C LEU A 174 -14.43 2.60 22.05
N PRO A 175 -13.82 2.35 20.88
CA PRO A 175 -12.69 1.42 20.70
C PRO A 175 -11.35 2.07 21.13
N LEU A 176 -11.32 2.69 22.30
CA LEU A 176 -10.13 3.35 22.83
C LEU A 176 -9.14 2.34 23.40
N LYS A 177 -7.86 2.71 23.38
CA LYS A 177 -6.80 1.94 24.06
C LYS A 177 -7.01 1.95 25.57
N LEU A 178 -6.47 0.95 26.26
CA LEU A 178 -6.62 0.80 27.71
C LEU A 178 -6.18 2.05 28.47
N GLU A 179 -5.04 2.64 28.09
CA GLU A 179 -4.48 3.81 28.74
C GLU A 179 -5.42 5.01 28.63
N GLN A 180 -6.06 5.19 27.47
CA GLN A 180 -7.04 6.27 27.26
C GLN A 180 -8.32 6.03 28.06
N LYS A 181 -8.80 4.78 28.13
CA LYS A 181 -9.97 4.44 28.97
C LYS A 181 -9.68 4.66 30.45
N GLN A 182 -8.47 4.33 30.88
CA GLN A 182 -8.03 4.53 32.25
C GLN A 182 -7.98 6.02 32.59
N VAL A 183 -7.43 6.86 31.72
CA VAL A 183 -7.46 8.33 31.89
C VAL A 183 -8.90 8.84 32.06
N ILE A 184 -9.85 8.36 31.25
CA ILE A 184 -11.26 8.75 31.38
C ILE A 184 -11.85 8.30 32.73
N LEU A 185 -11.46 7.14 33.24
CA LEU A 185 -11.89 6.65 34.55
C LEU A 185 -11.35 7.54 35.69
N GLU A 186 -10.12 8.03 35.54
CA GLU A 186 -9.38 8.87 36.50
C GLU A 186 -9.83 10.34 36.52
N ILE A 187 -10.57 10.81 35.51
CA ILE A 187 -11.16 12.17 35.51
C ILE A 187 -12.48 12.18 36.31
N PHE A 188 -12.41 12.69 37.54
CA PHE A 188 -13.56 12.76 38.46
C PHE A 188 -14.50 13.92 38.16
N ASN A 189 -13.96 15.05 37.69
CA ASN A 189 -14.75 16.22 37.30
C ASN A 189 -15.50 15.92 35.99
N VAL A 190 -16.83 15.98 36.05
CA VAL A 190 -17.69 15.57 34.92
C VAL A 190 -17.46 16.47 33.69
N ALA A 191 -17.32 17.78 33.88
CA ALA A 191 -17.09 18.72 32.77
C ALA A 191 -15.80 18.40 32.01
N LYS A 192 -14.68 18.24 32.74
CA LYS A 192 -13.38 17.85 32.14
C LYS A 192 -13.45 16.48 31.46
N ARG A 193 -14.23 15.55 32.03
CA ARG A 193 -14.40 14.20 31.45
C ARG A 193 -15.16 14.26 30.12
N LEU A 194 -16.22 15.06 30.05
CA LEU A 194 -17.00 15.26 28.83
C LEU A 194 -16.13 15.93 27.74
N GLU A 195 -15.39 16.98 28.09
CA GLU A 195 -14.47 17.67 27.18
C GLU A 195 -13.42 16.69 26.61
N HIS A 196 -12.76 15.92 27.48
CA HIS A 196 -11.78 14.94 27.05
C HIS A 196 -12.42 13.85 26.15
N LEU A 197 -13.61 13.38 26.51
CA LEU A 197 -14.33 12.37 25.72
C LEU A 197 -14.75 12.88 24.35
N LEU A 198 -15.20 14.14 24.25
CA LEU A 198 -15.54 14.80 23.00
C LEU A 198 -14.33 14.83 22.06
N GLY A 199 -13.17 15.23 22.56
CA GLY A 199 -11.92 15.22 21.76
C GLY A 199 -11.53 13.82 21.24
N GLN A 200 -11.71 12.78 22.06
CA GLN A 200 -11.48 11.39 21.62
C GLN A 200 -12.50 10.96 20.55
N LEU A 201 -13.77 11.32 20.73
CA LEU A 201 -14.85 11.01 19.81
C LEU A 201 -14.66 11.68 18.44
N GLU A 202 -14.23 12.95 18.43
CA GLU A 202 -13.90 13.68 17.20
C GLU A 202 -12.76 13.01 16.43
N GLY A 203 -11.68 12.62 17.13
CA GLY A 203 -10.56 11.91 16.51
C GLY A 203 -10.99 10.58 15.86
N GLU A 204 -11.84 9.80 16.52
CA GLU A 204 -12.37 8.55 15.97
C GLU A 204 -13.31 8.78 14.77
N LEU A 205 -14.12 9.84 14.82
CA LEU A 205 -14.98 10.24 13.69
C LEU A 205 -14.14 10.59 12.45
N ASP A 206 -13.06 11.35 12.62
CA ASP A 206 -12.17 11.72 11.53
C ASP A 206 -11.51 10.50 10.87
N ILE A 207 -11.04 9.54 11.69
CA ILE A 207 -10.49 8.27 11.20
C ILE A 207 -11.53 7.53 10.35
N LEU A 208 -12.76 7.35 10.88
CA LEU A 208 -13.83 6.67 10.15
C LEU A 208 -14.21 7.37 8.84
N GLN A 209 -14.19 8.71 8.81
CA GLN A 209 -14.43 9.47 7.59
C GLN A 209 -13.31 9.28 6.55
N VAL A 210 -12.05 9.24 6.98
CA VAL A 210 -10.91 8.93 6.10
C VAL A 210 -11.04 7.51 5.54
N GLU A 211 -11.32 6.51 6.38
CA GLU A 211 -11.54 5.13 5.96
C GLU A 211 -12.67 5.01 4.93
N LYS A 212 -13.81 5.69 5.17
CA LYS A 212 -14.93 5.74 4.23
C LYS A 212 -14.53 6.34 2.88
N ARG A 213 -13.74 7.42 2.88
CA ARG A 213 -13.20 8.04 1.65
C ARG A 213 -12.27 7.09 0.90
N ILE A 214 -11.35 6.41 1.59
CA ILE A 214 -10.44 5.42 0.99
C ILE A 214 -11.23 4.28 0.37
N ARG A 215 -12.16 3.68 1.12
CA ARG A 215 -13.03 2.60 0.65
C ARG A 215 -13.83 3.01 -0.60
N GLY A 216 -14.32 4.25 -0.62
CA GLY A 216 -15.01 4.81 -1.78
C GLY A 216 -14.11 4.92 -3.02
N ARG A 217 -12.86 5.37 -2.87
CA ARG A 217 -11.89 5.45 -3.99
C ARG A 217 -11.54 4.06 -4.52
N VAL A 218 -11.24 3.12 -3.63
CA VAL A 218 -10.92 1.73 -4.00
C VAL A 218 -12.09 1.08 -4.74
N LYS A 219 -13.33 1.26 -4.25
CA LYS A 219 -14.52 0.72 -4.93
C LYS A 219 -14.68 1.26 -6.36
N ARG A 220 -14.54 2.58 -6.56
CA ARG A 220 -14.61 3.20 -7.89
C ARG A 220 -13.51 2.70 -8.83
N GLN A 221 -12.29 2.54 -8.32
CA GLN A 221 -11.18 2.02 -9.10
C GLN A 221 -11.43 0.56 -9.52
N MET A 222 -11.90 -0.28 -8.60
CA MET A 222 -12.27 -1.67 -8.92
C MET A 222 -13.39 -1.76 -9.95
N GLU A 223 -14.46 -0.97 -9.80
CA GLU A 223 -15.56 -0.91 -10.78
C GLU A 223 -15.06 -0.48 -12.17
N LYS A 224 -14.14 0.49 -12.24
CA LYS A 224 -13.52 0.92 -13.50
C LYS A 224 -12.69 -0.22 -14.13
N SER A 225 -11.82 -0.86 -13.35
CA SER A 225 -10.99 -1.96 -13.85
C SER A 225 -11.80 -3.19 -14.27
N GLN A 226 -12.86 -3.54 -13.53
CA GLN A 226 -13.77 -4.62 -13.91
C GLN A 226 -14.52 -4.28 -15.20
N ARG A 227 -14.99 -3.03 -15.34
CA ARG A 227 -15.66 -2.57 -16.56
C ARG A 227 -14.72 -2.59 -17.76
N GLU A 228 -13.49 -2.09 -17.63
CA GLU A 228 -12.48 -2.13 -18.70
C GLU A 228 -12.12 -3.56 -19.10
N TYR A 229 -11.92 -4.45 -18.12
CA TYR A 229 -11.70 -5.88 -18.39
C TYR A 229 -12.85 -6.50 -19.18
N TYR A 230 -14.09 -6.28 -18.72
CA TYR A 230 -15.29 -6.80 -19.37
C TYR A 230 -15.46 -6.26 -20.80
N LEU A 231 -15.27 -4.96 -21.01
CA LEU A 231 -15.36 -4.33 -22.33
C LEU A 231 -14.29 -4.86 -23.29
N ASN A 232 -13.06 -5.06 -22.82
CA ASN A 232 -11.98 -5.61 -23.65
C ASN A 232 -12.26 -7.06 -24.05
N GLU A 233 -12.78 -7.88 -23.14
CA GLU A 233 -13.20 -9.25 -23.48
C GLU A 233 -14.38 -9.26 -24.46
N GLN A 234 -15.33 -8.33 -24.34
CA GLN A 234 -16.39 -8.16 -25.35
C GLN A 234 -15.84 -7.77 -26.71
N VAL A 235 -14.90 -6.81 -26.79
CA VAL A 235 -14.27 -6.39 -28.05
C VAL A 235 -13.56 -7.57 -28.70
N LYS A 236 -12.79 -8.37 -27.95
CA LYS A 236 -12.14 -9.57 -28.48
C LYS A 236 -13.15 -10.60 -29.00
N ALA A 237 -14.25 -10.81 -28.28
CA ALA A 237 -15.31 -11.71 -28.72
C ALA A 237 -15.97 -11.20 -30.01
N ILE A 238 -16.28 -9.90 -30.10
CA ILE A 238 -16.84 -9.26 -31.30
C ILE A 238 -15.86 -9.37 -32.48
N GLN A 239 -14.57 -9.09 -32.28
CA GLN A 239 -13.53 -9.25 -33.32
C GLN A 239 -13.42 -10.69 -33.81
N LYS A 240 -13.57 -11.67 -32.92
CA LYS A 240 -13.58 -13.08 -33.29
C LYS A 240 -14.82 -13.48 -34.09
N GLU A 241 -16.00 -12.93 -33.74
CA GLU A 241 -17.27 -13.17 -34.44
C GLU A 241 -17.37 -12.43 -35.79
N LEU A 242 -16.73 -11.25 -35.93
CA LEU A 242 -16.68 -10.48 -37.18
C LEU A 242 -15.78 -11.11 -38.26
N GLY A 243 -15.00 -12.14 -37.91
CA GLY A 243 -14.06 -12.80 -38.81
C GLY A 243 -12.82 -11.95 -39.09
N GLU A 244 -11.66 -12.60 -39.27
CA GLU A 244 -10.33 -12.02 -39.50
C GLU A 244 -10.22 -11.19 -40.81
N GLY A 245 -10.99 -10.11 -40.93
CA GLY A 245 -10.95 -9.20 -42.07
C GLY A 245 -10.01 -8.02 -41.83
N GLU A 246 -8.94 -7.97 -42.62
CA GLU A 246 -7.93 -6.89 -42.78
C GLU A 246 -6.66 -6.97 -41.93
N GLU A 247 -6.69 -7.32 -40.64
CA GLU A 247 -5.46 -7.25 -39.80
C GLU A 247 -4.45 -8.41 -40.02
N GLY A 248 -4.92 -9.60 -40.40
CA GLY A 248 -4.04 -10.76 -40.67
C GLY A 248 -3.23 -10.65 -41.97
N ALA A 249 -3.79 -10.01 -42.99
CA ALA A 249 -3.19 -9.92 -44.33
C ALA A 249 -1.90 -9.09 -44.35
N ASP A 250 -1.83 -8.04 -43.54
CA ASP A 250 -0.69 -7.13 -43.45
C ASP A 250 0.52 -7.79 -42.77
N ILE A 251 0.25 -8.60 -41.73
CA ILE A 251 1.29 -9.37 -41.05
C ILE A 251 1.87 -10.47 -41.94
N GLU A 252 1.03 -11.13 -42.74
CA GLU A 252 1.50 -12.11 -43.74
C GLU A 252 2.37 -11.46 -44.82
N GLU A 253 2.08 -10.23 -45.22
CA GLU A 253 2.92 -9.49 -46.18
C GLU A 253 4.31 -9.19 -45.59
N LEU A 254 4.37 -8.79 -44.31
CA LEU A 254 5.63 -8.56 -43.60
C LEU A 254 6.46 -9.85 -43.48
N GLU A 255 5.85 -10.99 -43.19
CA GLU A 255 6.54 -12.28 -43.15
C GLU A 255 7.17 -12.63 -44.51
N LYS A 256 6.43 -12.42 -45.61
CA LYS A 256 6.95 -12.63 -46.97
C LYS A 256 8.15 -11.72 -47.26
N LYS A 257 8.10 -10.45 -46.86
CA LYS A 257 9.20 -9.48 -47.04
C LYS A 257 10.45 -9.87 -46.25
N VAL A 258 10.31 -10.35 -45.02
CA VAL A 258 11.44 -10.82 -44.19
C VAL A 258 12.13 -12.02 -44.82
N ILE A 259 11.38 -12.98 -45.36
CA ILE A 259 11.94 -14.13 -46.09
C ILE A 259 12.65 -13.68 -47.37
N ALA A 260 12.07 -12.74 -48.12
CA ALA A 260 12.65 -12.21 -49.35
C ALA A 260 13.97 -11.45 -49.13
N ALA A 261 14.15 -10.80 -47.98
CA ALA A 261 15.35 -10.04 -47.63
C ALA A 261 16.62 -10.91 -47.52
N LYS A 262 16.49 -12.24 -47.33
CA LYS A 262 17.60 -13.20 -47.26
C LYS A 262 18.68 -12.79 -46.24
N MET A 263 18.24 -12.46 -45.04
CA MET A 263 19.10 -12.02 -43.92
C MET A 263 19.97 -13.18 -43.39
N PRO A 264 21.09 -12.90 -42.71
CA PRO A 264 21.82 -13.88 -41.90
C PRO A 264 20.93 -14.51 -40.82
N LYS A 265 21.27 -15.71 -40.35
CA LYS A 265 20.46 -16.49 -39.40
C LYS A 265 20.08 -15.70 -38.14
N GLU A 266 21.03 -15.02 -37.52
CA GLU A 266 20.80 -14.21 -36.31
C GLU A 266 19.77 -13.08 -36.53
N ALA A 267 19.88 -12.37 -37.66
CA ALA A 267 18.95 -11.30 -38.00
C ALA A 267 17.56 -11.84 -38.38
N MET A 268 17.51 -12.99 -39.04
CA MET A 268 16.27 -13.68 -39.40
C MET A 268 15.50 -14.15 -38.16
N ASP A 269 16.19 -14.79 -37.21
CA ASP A 269 15.60 -15.28 -35.96
C ASP A 269 15.05 -14.11 -35.14
N LYS A 270 15.77 -12.97 -35.11
CA LYS A 270 15.32 -11.76 -34.42
C LYS A 270 14.09 -11.13 -35.11
N ALA A 271 14.09 -11.02 -36.44
CA ALA A 271 12.95 -10.50 -37.19
C ALA A 271 11.68 -11.35 -36.98
N GLN A 272 11.82 -12.68 -36.97
CA GLN A 272 10.71 -13.60 -36.69
C GLN A 272 10.19 -13.49 -35.25
N ALA A 273 11.07 -13.29 -34.26
CA ALA A 273 10.66 -13.07 -32.88
C ALA A 273 9.83 -11.78 -32.73
N GLU A 274 10.25 -10.70 -33.38
CA GLU A 274 9.51 -9.42 -33.35
C GLU A 274 8.17 -9.52 -34.11
N ILE A 275 8.09 -10.28 -35.21
CA ILE A 275 6.80 -10.55 -35.89
C ILE A 275 5.83 -11.32 -34.98
N ARG A 276 6.31 -12.36 -34.27
CA ARG A 276 5.48 -13.08 -33.29
C ARG A 276 4.98 -12.17 -32.17
N LYS A 277 5.82 -11.23 -31.74
CA LYS A 277 5.45 -10.21 -30.74
C LYS A 277 4.38 -9.26 -31.30
N LEU A 278 4.54 -8.81 -32.54
CA LEU A 278 3.59 -7.94 -33.24
C LEU A 278 2.21 -8.61 -33.39
N LYS A 279 2.15 -9.92 -33.66
CA LYS A 279 0.90 -10.72 -33.75
C LYS A 279 0.08 -10.71 -32.45
N LEU A 280 0.72 -10.54 -31.29
CA LEU A 280 0.06 -10.56 -29.98
C LEU A 280 -0.32 -9.15 -29.50
N MET A 281 0.12 -8.10 -30.19
CA MET A 281 -0.13 -6.72 -29.84
C MET A 281 -1.34 -6.15 -30.58
N SER A 282 -2.05 -5.21 -29.97
CA SER A 282 -3.07 -4.44 -30.69
C SER A 282 -2.39 -3.51 -31.72
N PRO A 283 -2.85 -3.46 -32.98
CA PRO A 283 -2.27 -2.62 -34.03
C PRO A 283 -2.30 -1.11 -33.73
N MET A 284 -3.21 -0.69 -32.84
CA MET A 284 -3.37 0.70 -32.40
C MET A 284 -2.38 1.10 -31.29
N SER A 285 -1.55 0.16 -30.80
CA SER A 285 -0.55 0.45 -29.78
C SER A 285 0.64 1.21 -30.37
N ALA A 286 1.11 2.25 -29.65
CA ALA A 286 2.34 2.96 -30.00
C ALA A 286 3.56 2.00 -30.07
N GLU A 287 3.56 0.92 -29.28
CA GLU A 287 4.61 -0.10 -29.32
C GLU A 287 4.57 -0.92 -30.61
N ALA A 288 3.39 -1.18 -31.16
CA ALA A 288 3.24 -1.92 -32.42
C ALA A 288 3.84 -1.13 -33.59
N THR A 289 3.68 0.20 -33.60
CA THR A 289 4.32 1.08 -34.60
C THR A 289 5.85 1.02 -34.53
N VAL A 290 6.42 1.00 -33.32
CA VAL A 290 7.88 0.91 -33.13
C VAL A 290 8.42 -0.43 -33.64
N VAL A 291 7.76 -1.53 -33.28
CA VAL A 291 8.15 -2.88 -33.72
C VAL A 291 8.03 -3.02 -35.23
N ARG A 292 6.97 -2.48 -35.84
CA ARG A 292 6.79 -2.44 -37.30
C ARG A 292 7.92 -1.68 -37.99
N ASN A 293 8.20 -0.45 -37.54
CA ASN A 293 9.28 0.36 -38.12
C ASN A 293 10.64 -0.33 -38.02
N TYR A 294 10.89 -1.07 -36.93
CA TYR A 294 12.09 -1.87 -36.77
C TYR A 294 12.17 -3.01 -37.80
N ILE A 295 11.09 -3.77 -37.99
CA ILE A 295 11.01 -4.85 -38.99
C ILE A 295 11.20 -4.29 -40.41
N ASP A 296 10.53 -3.19 -40.74
CA ASP A 296 10.66 -2.53 -42.04
C ASP A 296 12.09 -2.02 -42.29
N THR A 297 12.73 -1.46 -41.26
CA THR A 297 14.14 -1.06 -41.33
C THR A 297 15.03 -2.27 -41.63
N LEU A 298 14.85 -3.38 -40.92
CA LEU A 298 15.61 -4.62 -41.17
C LEU A 298 15.41 -5.13 -42.60
N VAL A 299 14.18 -5.13 -43.12
CA VAL A 299 13.87 -5.55 -44.48
C VAL A 299 14.50 -4.63 -45.53
N SER A 300 14.54 -3.32 -45.27
CA SER A 300 15.08 -2.33 -46.20
C SER A 300 16.61 -2.42 -46.40
N LEU A 301 17.32 -3.08 -45.48
CA LEU A 301 18.77 -3.18 -45.55
C LEU A 301 19.24 -4.13 -46.68
N PRO A 302 20.31 -3.77 -47.41
CA PRO A 302 20.81 -4.56 -48.53
C PRO A 302 21.68 -5.75 -48.06
N TRP A 303 21.09 -6.72 -47.38
CA TRP A 303 21.80 -7.87 -46.79
C TRP A 303 22.67 -8.67 -47.77
N LYS A 304 22.17 -8.89 -49.00
CA LYS A 304 22.85 -9.70 -50.03
C LYS A 304 23.26 -8.91 -51.28
N LYS A 305 22.69 -7.73 -51.51
CA LYS A 305 22.98 -6.90 -52.69
C LYS A 305 24.32 -6.19 -52.50
N LYS A 306 25.36 -6.67 -53.18
CA LYS A 306 26.68 -6.02 -53.23
C LYS A 306 26.91 -5.39 -54.60
N SER A 307 27.46 -4.18 -54.65
CA SER A 307 27.96 -3.58 -55.89
C SER A 307 29.19 -4.36 -56.37
N LYS A 308 29.27 -4.67 -57.67
CA LYS A 308 30.51 -5.20 -58.27
C LYS A 308 31.60 -4.13 -58.15
N VAL A 309 32.75 -4.51 -57.61
CA VAL A 309 33.90 -3.60 -57.48
C VAL A 309 34.80 -3.84 -58.68
N THR A 310 35.15 -2.78 -59.40
CA THR A 310 36.17 -2.82 -60.45
C THR A 310 37.47 -2.31 -59.83
N ILE A 311 38.54 -3.09 -59.91
CA ILE A 311 39.85 -2.71 -59.36
C ILE A 311 40.81 -2.61 -60.55
N ASP A 312 40.87 -1.41 -61.13
CA ASP A 312 41.82 -1.05 -62.18
C ASP A 312 42.68 0.11 -61.66
N LEU A 313 43.97 -0.17 -61.45
CA LEU A 313 44.92 0.78 -60.87
C LEU A 313 45.23 1.94 -61.83
N GLN A 314 45.28 1.69 -63.13
CA GLN A 314 45.55 2.74 -64.13
C GLN A 314 44.37 3.72 -64.19
N ASN A 315 43.15 3.19 -64.19
CA ASN A 315 41.95 4.01 -64.12
C ASN A 315 41.86 4.77 -62.79
N ALA A 316 42.24 4.14 -61.67
CA ALA A 316 42.24 4.81 -60.37
C ALA A 316 43.25 5.96 -60.30
N GLU A 317 44.45 5.78 -60.84
CA GLU A 317 45.46 6.84 -60.94
C GLU A 317 44.97 8.01 -61.80
N ALA A 318 44.41 7.71 -62.99
CA ALA A 318 43.86 8.74 -63.88
C ALA A 318 42.72 9.54 -63.22
N VAL A 319 41.79 8.88 -62.52
CA VAL A 319 40.68 9.57 -61.81
C VAL A 319 41.20 10.41 -60.65
N LEU A 320 42.19 9.92 -59.89
CA LEU A 320 42.78 10.67 -58.78
C LEU A 320 43.56 11.90 -59.27
N GLU A 321 44.29 11.77 -60.38
CA GLU A 321 45.04 12.89 -60.97
C GLU A 321 44.11 13.94 -61.60
N GLN A 322 43.00 13.49 -62.20
CA GLN A 322 41.99 14.38 -62.76
C GLN A 322 41.24 15.17 -61.69
N ASP A 323 40.83 14.51 -60.60
CA ASP A 323 39.95 15.12 -59.60
C ASP A 323 40.72 15.93 -58.52
N HIS A 324 42.03 15.66 -58.33
CA HIS A 324 42.84 16.29 -57.28
C HIS A 324 44.22 16.70 -57.80
N TYR A 325 44.58 17.98 -57.71
CA TYR A 325 45.92 18.46 -58.06
C TYR A 325 46.90 18.30 -56.88
N GLY A 326 48.12 17.79 -57.14
CA GLY A 326 49.13 17.50 -56.11
C GLY A 326 48.77 16.30 -55.23
N LEU A 327 49.06 16.38 -53.92
CA LEU A 327 48.78 15.30 -52.94
C LEU A 327 49.46 13.95 -53.27
N ASP A 328 50.64 13.98 -53.87
CA ASP A 328 51.34 12.79 -54.41
C ASP A 328 51.42 11.65 -53.38
N LYS A 329 51.83 11.97 -52.14
CA LYS A 329 51.92 10.99 -51.04
C LYS A 329 50.58 10.33 -50.69
N ILE A 330 49.47 11.07 -50.81
CA ILE A 330 48.13 10.57 -50.47
C ILE A 330 47.58 9.73 -51.62
N LYS A 331 47.76 10.18 -52.87
CA LYS A 331 47.39 9.44 -54.07
C LYS A 331 48.15 8.10 -54.13
N GLU A 332 49.47 8.14 -53.91
CA GLU A 332 50.32 6.95 -53.84
C GLU A 332 49.79 5.96 -52.78
N ARG A 333 49.47 6.46 -51.57
CA ARG A 333 48.92 5.61 -50.50
C ARG A 333 47.56 5.00 -50.83
N ILE A 334 46.70 5.72 -51.55
CA ILE A 334 45.42 5.20 -52.03
C ILE A 334 45.64 4.10 -53.08
N LEU A 335 46.58 4.32 -54.02
CA LEU A 335 46.93 3.34 -55.05
C LEU A 335 47.55 2.09 -54.44
N GLU A 336 48.47 2.22 -53.47
CA GLU A 336 49.02 1.10 -52.70
C GLU A 336 47.89 0.28 -52.05
N TYR A 337 46.94 0.96 -51.42
CA TYR A 337 45.80 0.32 -50.78
C TYR A 337 44.95 -0.48 -51.79
N LEU A 338 44.64 0.12 -52.95
CA LEU A 338 43.89 -0.55 -54.01
C LEU A 338 44.68 -1.74 -54.59
N ALA A 339 46.01 -1.63 -54.68
CA ALA A 339 46.87 -2.70 -55.16
C ALA A 339 46.91 -3.90 -54.20
N VAL A 340 46.95 -3.64 -52.88
CA VAL A 340 46.84 -4.71 -51.87
C VAL A 340 45.44 -5.35 -51.93
N GLN A 341 44.39 -4.55 -52.14
CA GLN A 341 43.03 -5.06 -52.30
C GLN A 341 42.86 -5.91 -53.57
N GLN A 342 43.57 -5.61 -54.65
CA GLN A 342 43.58 -6.44 -55.87
C GLN A 342 44.20 -7.82 -55.62
N ARG A 343 45.20 -7.91 -54.72
CA ARG A 343 45.98 -9.12 -54.49
C ARG A 343 45.40 -10.06 -53.43
N VAL A 344 44.52 -9.58 -52.55
CA VAL A 344 44.02 -10.33 -51.38
C VAL A 344 42.50 -10.36 -51.33
N ASP A 345 41.90 -11.56 -51.36
CA ASP A 345 40.43 -11.75 -51.34
C ASP A 345 39.75 -11.34 -50.01
N LYS A 346 40.48 -11.41 -48.89
CA LYS A 346 39.99 -11.01 -47.55
C LYS A 346 41.04 -10.19 -46.82
N LEU A 347 40.87 -8.87 -46.85
CA LEU A 347 41.64 -7.94 -46.02
C LEU A 347 41.16 -7.99 -44.56
N LYS A 348 42.06 -8.26 -43.61
CA LYS A 348 41.80 -8.04 -42.18
C LYS A 348 41.84 -6.53 -41.90
N ALA A 349 40.66 -5.92 -41.82
CA ALA A 349 40.38 -4.53 -41.44
C ALA A 349 41.08 -3.42 -42.25
N PRO A 350 40.60 -3.10 -43.47
CA PRO A 350 41.19 -2.06 -44.29
C PRO A 350 40.33 -0.77 -44.22
N ILE A 351 40.49 0.04 -43.17
CA ILE A 351 39.82 1.35 -43.09
C ILE A 351 40.82 2.43 -43.53
N LEU A 352 40.52 3.10 -44.65
CA LEU A 352 41.23 4.33 -45.04
C LEU A 352 40.70 5.50 -44.18
N CYS A 353 41.56 6.02 -43.31
CA CYS A 353 41.25 7.17 -42.47
C CYS A 353 41.94 8.42 -43.02
N PHE A 354 41.15 9.43 -43.42
CA PHE A 354 41.66 10.73 -43.84
C PHE A 354 41.51 11.74 -42.69
N VAL A 355 42.63 12.26 -42.19
CA VAL A 355 42.67 13.20 -41.06
C VAL A 355 43.20 14.56 -41.53
N GLY A 356 42.60 15.66 -41.05
CA GLY A 356 43.07 17.02 -41.31
C GLY A 356 42.02 18.10 -41.05
N PRO A 357 42.34 19.40 -41.26
CA PRO A 357 41.41 20.53 -41.12
C PRO A 357 40.18 20.43 -42.03
N PRO A 358 39.05 21.10 -41.73
CA PRO A 358 37.93 21.18 -42.66
C PRO A 358 38.37 21.83 -43.99
N GLY A 359 37.77 21.43 -45.12
CA GLY A 359 38.05 22.01 -46.44
C GLY A 359 39.20 21.38 -47.23
N VAL A 360 40.00 20.49 -46.65
CA VAL A 360 41.17 19.87 -47.31
C VAL A 360 40.86 18.71 -48.28
N GLY A 361 39.65 18.64 -48.82
CA GLY A 361 39.31 17.65 -49.87
C GLY A 361 39.07 16.19 -49.40
N LYS A 362 38.90 15.92 -48.10
CA LYS A 362 38.66 14.54 -47.61
C LYS A 362 37.42 13.87 -48.22
N THR A 363 36.32 14.62 -48.31
CA THR A 363 35.07 14.10 -48.88
C THR A 363 35.17 13.90 -50.38
N SER A 364 35.87 14.78 -51.09
CA SER A 364 36.10 14.65 -52.54
C SER A 364 37.04 13.48 -52.86
N LEU A 365 38.08 13.24 -52.05
CA LEU A 365 38.93 12.03 -52.19
C LEU A 365 38.09 10.75 -52.04
N GLY A 366 37.19 10.69 -51.06
CA GLY A 366 36.27 9.56 -50.90
C GLY A 366 35.34 9.35 -52.10
N GLN A 367 34.88 10.44 -52.74
CA GLN A 367 34.08 10.38 -53.96
C GLN A 367 34.88 9.88 -55.16
N SER A 368 36.12 10.36 -55.35
CA SER A 368 37.00 9.92 -56.43
C SER A 368 37.37 8.45 -56.30
N ILE A 369 37.62 7.95 -55.08
CA ILE A 369 37.85 6.51 -54.82
C ILE A 369 36.62 5.69 -55.19
N ALA A 370 35.42 6.16 -54.81
CA ALA A 370 34.18 5.48 -55.16
C ALA A 370 33.96 5.44 -56.67
N ARG A 371 34.24 6.55 -57.37
CA ARG A 371 34.18 6.64 -58.84
C ARG A 371 35.17 5.70 -59.51
N ALA A 372 36.43 5.70 -59.07
CA ALA A 372 37.48 4.83 -59.58
C ALA A 372 37.16 3.33 -59.41
N THR A 373 36.53 2.96 -58.30
CA THR A 373 36.19 1.56 -57.97
C THR A 373 34.79 1.12 -58.40
N ASN A 374 34.06 1.99 -59.11
CA ASN A 374 32.67 1.80 -59.52
C ASN A 374 31.71 1.48 -58.34
N ARG A 375 31.92 2.14 -57.21
CA ARG A 375 31.08 2.04 -56.00
C ARG A 375 30.24 3.31 -55.84
N LYS A 376 29.06 3.16 -55.23
CA LYS A 376 28.25 4.31 -54.83
C LYS A 376 28.88 4.97 -53.61
N PHE A 377 29.18 6.26 -53.73
CA PHE A 377 29.59 7.07 -52.58
C PHE A 377 28.37 7.37 -51.71
N VAL A 378 28.47 7.09 -50.41
CA VAL A 378 27.45 7.45 -49.42
C VAL A 378 28.14 8.24 -48.32
N ARG A 379 27.69 9.48 -48.10
CA ARG A 379 28.13 10.30 -46.98
C ARG A 379 27.20 10.05 -45.80
N MET A 380 27.72 9.41 -44.75
CA MET A 380 27.01 9.26 -43.48
C MET A 380 27.66 10.18 -42.45
N ALA A 381 26.93 11.21 -42.00
CA ALA A 381 27.39 12.05 -40.91
C ALA A 381 27.07 11.33 -39.59
N LEU A 382 28.09 10.77 -38.96
CA LEU A 382 28.00 10.29 -37.57
C LEU A 382 28.24 11.51 -36.67
N GLY A 383 27.20 12.34 -36.50
CA GLY A 383 27.24 13.48 -35.59
C GLY A 383 27.01 13.03 -34.16
N GLY A 384 27.92 13.39 -33.25
CA GLY A 384 27.83 13.08 -31.82
C GLY A 384 28.16 11.62 -31.50
N VAL A 385 29.44 11.36 -31.25
CA VAL A 385 29.86 10.31 -30.31
C VAL A 385 30.33 11.02 -29.06
#